data_AF-M3K699-F1
#
_entry.id   AF-M3K699-F1
#
_cell.length_a   1.000
_cell.length_b   1.000
_cell.length_c   1.000
_cell.angle_alpha   90.00
_cell.angle_beta   90.00
_cell.angle_gamma   90.00
#
_symmetry.space_group_name_H-M   'P 1'
#
loop_
_entity.id
_entity.type
_entity.pdbx_description
1 polymer ?
#
loop_
_entity_poly.entity_id
_entity_poly.type
_entity_poly.pdbx_seq_one_letter_code
_entity_poly.pdbx_strand_id
1 'polypeptide(L)'
;LPEEVIDYYGKKPFPENVDKFAYMQYATNYDYLNLAIINFIHLRNGGTEIPHLVIVYDEILQYYASDKWSDLFQVANHYKITLKSAPLIKANYNDDSNWAASFTKFHIFNQVEYDRIVFFDSDSMFVKIPEDIDFENMESEFTNIDELFKLPKEISFALPQAYWLNKVVEGEKPKPRMKVEIPNKKRYSLRMKKLVSDLESTNNFNALPSVLYENHKLDNPEHFFANHIMVITPSKSTFNKIMKYVYNPWWWSFTNRANLRKDKDYDMEILNKFLDNELRNKNINVGILPHRVYGVLTGEFGEEWHERFVVEPQYLPFINKKSNKGWNPIEFFKKIKMVHFSDNPIPKPWEEETNDAPYNTKKIYCANGDMEKYNKEFPTYKPRLTDDCDSVDIWNWIRKEFYRERKGYWYVE
;
A
#
# COMPACT_ATOMS: atom_id res chain seq x y z
N LEU A 1 -3.03 -12.66 -6.75
CA LEU A 1 -1.74 -12.89 -7.43
C LEU A 1 -0.81 -13.50 -6.39
N PRO A 2 -0.61 -14.82 -6.42
CA PRO A 2 0.33 -15.46 -5.50
C PRO A 2 1.74 -14.91 -5.68
N GLU A 3 2.51 -14.87 -4.58
CA GLU A 3 3.91 -14.41 -4.57
C GLU A 3 4.75 -15.15 -5.62
N GLU A 4 4.60 -16.48 -5.71
CA GLU A 4 5.33 -17.33 -6.65
C GLU A 4 5.03 -17.02 -8.12
N VAL A 5 3.82 -16.53 -8.41
CA VAL A 5 3.46 -16.08 -9.77
C VAL A 5 4.13 -14.76 -10.09
N ILE A 6 4.20 -13.83 -9.13
CA ILE A 6 4.89 -12.56 -9.33
C ILE A 6 6.39 -12.81 -9.51
N ASP A 7 7.00 -13.68 -8.71
CA ASP A 7 8.40 -14.09 -8.85
C ASP A 7 8.68 -14.73 -10.21
N TYR A 8 7.74 -15.52 -10.74
CA TYR A 8 7.84 -16.09 -12.07
C TYR A 8 7.92 -15.02 -13.16
N TYR A 9 7.01 -14.03 -13.15
CA TYR A 9 7.07 -12.91 -14.10
C TYR A 9 8.28 -11.99 -13.85
N GLY A 10 8.69 -11.83 -12.60
CA GLY A 10 9.86 -11.04 -12.19
C GLY A 10 11.16 -11.51 -12.87
N LYS A 11 11.30 -12.82 -13.09
CA LYS A 11 12.45 -13.45 -13.76
C LYS A 11 12.43 -13.35 -15.29
N LYS A 12 11.31 -12.90 -15.89
CA LYS A 12 11.21 -12.71 -17.34
C LYS A 12 11.80 -11.35 -17.74
N PRO A 13 12.18 -11.16 -19.03
CA PRO A 13 12.40 -9.82 -19.55
C PRO A 13 11.11 -8.99 -19.43
N PHE A 14 11.23 -7.66 -19.50
CA PHE A 14 10.05 -6.81 -19.61
C PHE A 14 9.24 -7.18 -20.84
N PRO A 15 7.89 -7.17 -20.75
CA PRO A 15 7.03 -7.57 -21.87
C PRO A 15 7.13 -6.59 -23.05
N GLU A 16 7.52 -5.34 -22.79
CA GLU A 16 7.65 -4.26 -23.77
C GLU A 16 8.79 -3.32 -23.38
N ASN A 17 9.02 -2.30 -24.21
CA ASN A 17 9.98 -1.25 -23.92
C ASN A 17 9.61 -0.48 -22.64
N VAL A 18 10.54 -0.41 -21.70
CA VAL A 18 10.41 0.29 -20.42
C VAL A 18 10.29 1.81 -20.55
N ASP A 19 10.61 2.39 -21.72
CA ASP A 19 10.47 3.83 -22.01
C ASP A 19 9.04 4.37 -21.83
N LYS A 20 8.04 3.49 -21.72
CA LYS A 20 6.65 3.87 -21.44
C LYS A 20 6.15 3.39 -20.08
N PHE A 21 7.05 2.97 -19.20
CA PHE A 21 6.73 2.58 -17.83
C PHE A 21 7.11 3.69 -16.86
N ALA A 22 6.28 3.90 -15.85
CA ALA A 22 6.54 4.92 -14.83
C ALA A 22 6.20 4.44 -13.43
N TYR A 23 7.10 4.73 -12.48
CA TYR A 23 6.72 4.84 -11.09
C TYR A 23 6.06 6.20 -10.85
N MET A 24 4.98 6.21 -10.07
CA MET A 24 4.25 7.43 -9.77
C MET A 24 3.90 7.59 -8.30
N GLN A 25 4.01 8.80 -7.81
CA GLN A 25 3.49 9.23 -6.51
C GLN A 25 2.76 10.55 -6.66
N TYR A 26 2.03 10.96 -5.63
CA TYR A 26 1.44 12.30 -5.58
C TYR A 26 1.84 13.01 -4.29
N ALA A 27 1.82 14.35 -4.33
CA ALA A 27 2.13 15.19 -3.18
C ALA A 27 1.28 16.45 -3.17
N THR A 28 0.67 16.76 -2.03
CA THR A 28 -0.21 17.94 -1.87
C THR A 28 0.31 18.92 -0.81
N ASN A 29 1.46 18.63 -0.22
CA ASN A 29 2.20 19.52 0.68
C ASN A 29 3.70 19.18 0.59
N TYR A 30 4.52 19.95 1.31
CA TYR A 30 5.97 19.80 1.26
C TYR A 30 6.51 18.53 1.91
N ASP A 31 5.91 18.05 3.00
CA ASP A 31 6.34 16.82 3.65
C ASP A 31 6.19 15.64 2.70
N TYR A 32 5.02 15.50 2.07
CA TYR A 32 4.73 14.43 1.12
C TYR A 32 5.48 14.58 -0.21
N LEU A 33 5.82 15.81 -0.63
CA LEU A 33 6.70 16.03 -1.79
C LEU A 33 8.11 15.55 -1.49
N ASN A 34 8.63 15.85 -0.30
CA ASN A 34 9.95 15.44 0.12
C ASN A 34 10.03 13.91 0.30
N LEU A 35 9.03 13.30 0.96
CA LEU A 35 8.91 11.84 1.05
C LEU A 35 8.89 11.17 -0.33
N ALA A 36 8.18 11.75 -1.30
CA ALA A 36 8.12 11.22 -2.66
C ALA A 36 9.49 11.30 -3.37
N ILE A 37 10.22 12.41 -3.17
CA ILE A 37 11.57 12.57 -3.72
C ILE A 37 12.52 11.53 -3.10
N ILE A 38 12.49 11.35 -1.78
CA ILE A 38 13.33 10.35 -1.07
C ILE A 38 13.07 8.94 -1.62
N ASN A 39 11.80 8.53 -1.72
CA ASN A 39 11.42 7.22 -2.27
C ASN A 39 12.00 6.99 -3.67
N PHE A 40 11.97 8.01 -4.53
CA PHE A 40 12.49 7.91 -5.89
C PHE A 40 14.02 7.95 -5.97
N ILE A 41 14.69 8.64 -5.05
CA ILE A 41 16.15 8.53 -4.87
C ILE A 41 16.52 7.09 -4.52
N HIS A 42 15.80 6.46 -3.60
CA HIS A 42 16.07 5.07 -3.22
C HIS A 42 15.79 4.09 -4.34
N LEU A 43 14.71 4.26 -5.12
CA LEU A 43 14.48 3.43 -6.31
C LEU A 43 15.63 3.55 -7.33
N ARG A 44 16.15 4.77 -7.56
CA ARG A 44 17.35 4.97 -8.40
C ARG A 44 18.56 4.24 -7.86
N ASN A 45 18.84 4.38 -6.57
CA ASN A 45 19.97 3.71 -5.91
C ASN A 45 19.80 2.19 -5.87
N GLY A 46 18.55 1.72 -5.82
CA GLY A 46 18.15 0.31 -5.91
C GLY A 46 18.19 -0.25 -7.33
N GLY A 47 18.67 0.54 -8.30
CA GLY A 47 18.94 0.07 -9.66
C GLY A 47 17.69 -0.24 -10.48
N THR A 48 16.57 0.45 -10.25
CA THR A 48 15.38 0.30 -11.11
C THR A 48 15.73 0.51 -12.59
N GLU A 49 15.23 -0.38 -13.44
CA GLU A 49 15.31 -0.29 -14.90
C GLU A 49 14.25 0.67 -15.47
N ILE A 50 13.30 1.13 -14.65
CA ILE A 50 12.21 2.01 -15.06
C ILE A 50 12.71 3.46 -15.17
N PRO A 51 12.69 4.07 -16.37
CA PRO A 51 13.30 5.37 -16.58
C PRO A 51 12.48 6.52 -15.98
N HIS A 52 11.14 6.39 -15.89
CA HIS A 52 10.27 7.48 -15.44
C HIS A 52 9.89 7.35 -13.97
N LEU A 53 10.39 8.30 -13.17
CA LEU A 53 9.99 8.51 -11.78
C LEU A 53 9.24 9.83 -11.72
N VAL A 54 7.91 9.79 -11.57
CA VAL A 54 7.04 10.96 -11.76
C VAL A 54 6.26 11.28 -10.49
N ILE A 55 6.42 12.50 -9.98
CA ILE A 55 5.62 13.00 -8.85
C ILE A 55 4.58 13.96 -9.41
N VAL A 56 3.31 13.61 -9.24
CA VAL A 56 2.20 14.51 -9.52
C VAL A 56 1.95 15.39 -8.30
N TYR A 57 2.22 16.69 -8.41
CA TYR A 57 2.16 17.59 -7.25
C TYR A 57 1.07 18.65 -7.40
N ASP A 58 0.53 19.13 -6.28
CA ASP A 58 -0.40 20.27 -6.26
C ASP A 58 0.30 21.53 -6.77
N GLU A 59 -0.23 22.09 -7.87
CA GLU A 59 0.35 23.25 -8.56
C GLU A 59 0.60 24.46 -7.65
N ILE A 60 -0.08 24.56 -6.51
CA ILE A 60 0.13 25.64 -5.55
C ILE A 60 1.53 25.63 -4.93
N LEU A 61 2.17 24.46 -4.80
CA LEU A 61 3.48 24.33 -4.15
C LEU A 61 4.57 25.13 -4.88
N GLN A 62 4.46 25.35 -6.19
CA GLN A 62 5.46 26.14 -6.91
C GLN A 62 5.44 27.65 -6.56
N TYR A 63 4.38 28.13 -5.89
CA TYR A 63 4.18 29.56 -5.61
C TYR A 63 4.31 29.95 -4.13
N TYR A 64 4.23 29.00 -3.20
CA TYR A 64 4.25 29.24 -1.77
C TYR A 64 5.54 28.72 -1.15
N ALA A 65 6.18 29.44 -0.22
CA ALA A 65 7.45 29.03 0.39
C ALA A 65 8.53 28.67 -0.65
N SER A 66 8.91 29.66 -1.46
CA SER A 66 9.80 29.52 -2.62
C SER A 66 11.11 28.78 -2.32
N ASP A 67 11.63 28.92 -1.11
CA ASP A 67 12.90 28.31 -0.71
C ASP A 67 12.77 26.78 -0.62
N LYS A 68 11.71 26.29 0.04
CA LYS A 68 11.41 24.84 0.13
C LYS A 68 11.16 24.24 -1.25
N TRP A 69 10.40 24.94 -2.10
CA TRP A 69 10.21 24.51 -3.48
C TRP A 69 11.54 24.46 -4.25
N SER A 70 12.35 25.51 -4.16
CA SER A 70 13.63 25.63 -4.87
C SER A 70 14.58 24.48 -4.50
N ASP A 71 14.69 24.15 -3.22
CA ASP A 71 15.56 23.08 -2.74
C ASP A 71 15.07 21.71 -3.23
N LEU A 72 13.79 21.40 -3.03
CA LEU A 72 13.21 20.12 -3.48
C LEU A 72 13.23 19.98 -5.00
N PHE A 73 13.01 21.06 -5.75
CA PHE A 73 13.08 21.07 -7.21
C PHE A 73 14.51 20.78 -7.69
N GLN A 74 15.52 21.37 -7.06
CA GLN A 74 16.94 21.11 -7.38
C GLN A 74 17.30 19.64 -7.13
N VAL A 75 16.88 19.08 -5.99
CA VAL A 75 17.11 17.67 -5.64
C VAL A 75 16.40 16.76 -6.65
N ALA A 76 15.12 16.99 -6.94
CA ALA A 76 14.37 16.21 -7.92
C ALA A 76 15.06 16.20 -9.29
N ASN A 77 15.50 17.36 -9.78
CA ASN A 77 16.23 17.46 -11.06
C ASN A 77 17.57 16.72 -11.04
N HIS A 78 18.33 16.82 -9.94
CA HIS A 78 19.61 16.11 -9.81
C HIS A 78 19.44 14.59 -9.99
N TYR A 79 18.37 14.04 -9.42
CA TYR A 79 18.04 12.61 -9.50
C TYR A 79 17.16 12.22 -10.70
N LYS A 80 16.93 13.16 -11.64
CA LYS A 80 16.10 12.95 -12.85
C LYS A 80 14.69 12.45 -12.49
N ILE A 81 14.09 13.09 -11.49
CA ILE A 81 12.71 12.91 -11.06
C ILE A 81 11.86 13.97 -11.76
N THR A 82 10.79 13.53 -12.42
CA THR A 82 9.87 14.42 -13.13
C THR A 82 8.81 14.94 -12.17
N LEU A 83 8.79 16.26 -11.94
CA LEU A 83 7.72 16.92 -11.20
C LEU A 83 6.64 17.40 -12.19
N LYS A 84 5.43 16.87 -12.09
CA LYS A 84 4.30 17.24 -12.95
C LYS A 84 3.21 17.92 -12.12
N SER A 85 2.95 19.19 -12.39
CA SER A 85 1.89 19.92 -11.69
C SER A 85 0.51 19.38 -12.06
N ALA A 86 -0.40 19.39 -11.10
CA ALA A 86 -1.79 19.08 -11.30
C ALA A 86 -2.66 19.89 -10.33
N PRO A 87 -3.92 20.19 -10.70
CA PRO A 87 -4.84 20.86 -9.80
C PRO A 87 -5.20 19.93 -8.64
N LEU A 88 -5.26 20.49 -7.43
CA LEU A 88 -5.78 19.82 -6.24
C LEU A 88 -7.22 19.32 -6.49
N ILE A 89 -7.48 18.08 -6.09
CA ILE A 89 -8.83 17.53 -6.10
C ILE A 89 -9.24 17.26 -4.65
N LYS A 90 -10.22 18.04 -4.15
CA LYS A 90 -10.83 17.87 -2.83
C LYS A 90 -12.32 17.62 -2.92
N ALA A 91 -12.82 16.84 -1.96
CA ALA A 91 -14.25 16.61 -1.80
C ALA A 91 -15.00 17.88 -1.36
N ASN A 92 -14.42 18.51 -0.34
CA ASN A 92 -14.86 19.69 0.34
C ASN A 92 -13.59 20.49 0.68
N TYR A 93 -13.52 21.74 0.23
CA TYR A 93 -12.33 22.58 0.48
C TYR A 93 -12.23 23.08 1.93
N ASN A 94 -13.28 22.91 2.72
CA ASN A 94 -13.27 23.15 4.17
C ASN A 94 -12.86 21.91 4.99
N ASP A 95 -12.57 20.78 4.34
CA ASP A 95 -12.01 19.60 5.00
C ASP A 95 -10.48 19.71 5.02
N ASP A 96 -9.94 19.85 6.23
CA ASP A 96 -8.52 19.96 6.53
C ASP A 96 -7.94 18.62 7.05
N SER A 97 -8.70 17.53 7.00
CA SER A 97 -8.16 16.20 7.30
C SER A 97 -7.04 15.82 6.32
N ASN A 98 -6.11 14.99 6.79
CA ASN A 98 -4.97 14.52 5.99
C ASN A 98 -5.40 13.81 4.69
N TRP A 99 -6.62 13.24 4.67
CA TRP A 99 -7.15 12.52 3.51
C TRP A 99 -8.00 13.38 2.56
N ALA A 100 -8.33 14.62 2.93
CA ALA A 100 -9.22 15.49 2.15
C ALA A 100 -8.73 15.71 0.70
N ALA A 101 -7.41 15.76 0.52
CA ALA A 101 -6.73 15.97 -0.76
C ALA A 101 -6.43 14.68 -1.54
N SER A 102 -6.80 13.51 -1.00
CA SER A 102 -6.42 12.20 -1.54
C SER A 102 -6.93 11.93 -2.96
N PHE A 103 -8.02 12.58 -3.40
CA PHE A 103 -8.51 12.44 -4.77
C PHE A 103 -7.53 12.94 -5.83
N THR A 104 -6.57 13.79 -5.46
CA THR A 104 -5.50 14.26 -6.34
C THR A 104 -4.68 13.08 -6.90
N LYS A 105 -4.59 11.98 -6.16
CA LYS A 105 -4.03 10.70 -6.62
C LYS A 105 -4.61 10.24 -7.95
N PHE A 106 -5.88 10.52 -8.25
CA PHE A 106 -6.52 10.04 -9.48
C PHE A 106 -5.96 10.62 -10.77
N HIS A 107 -5.15 11.69 -10.72
CA HIS A 107 -4.43 12.20 -11.89
C HIS A 107 -3.53 11.16 -12.56
N ILE A 108 -3.09 10.12 -11.83
CA ILE A 108 -2.32 9.01 -12.41
C ILE A 108 -3.06 8.30 -13.55
N PHE A 109 -4.40 8.26 -13.51
CA PHE A 109 -5.20 7.63 -14.57
C PHE A 109 -5.22 8.44 -15.87
N ASN A 110 -4.86 9.73 -15.81
CA ASN A 110 -4.83 10.61 -16.97
C ASN A 110 -3.43 10.70 -17.62
N GLN A 111 -2.45 9.94 -17.13
CA GLN A 111 -1.07 9.93 -17.65
C GLN A 111 -0.93 8.95 -18.82
N VAL A 112 -1.65 9.23 -19.90
CA VAL A 112 -1.80 8.34 -21.07
C VAL A 112 -0.58 8.27 -21.98
N GLU A 113 0.47 9.02 -21.67
CA GLU A 113 1.79 8.87 -22.30
C GLU A 113 2.51 7.57 -21.88
N TYR A 114 2.08 6.94 -20.78
CA TYR A 114 2.64 5.69 -20.27
C TYR A 114 1.72 4.50 -20.59
N ASP A 115 2.31 3.34 -20.82
CA ASP A 115 1.59 2.09 -21.05
C ASP A 115 1.33 1.31 -19.75
N ARG A 116 2.15 1.54 -18.72
CA ARG A 116 1.99 0.94 -17.38
C ARG A 116 2.53 1.88 -16.30
N ILE A 117 1.78 1.99 -15.21
CA ILE A 117 2.19 2.75 -14.03
C ILE A 117 2.18 1.84 -12.80
N VAL A 118 3.24 1.91 -11.99
CA VAL A 118 3.23 1.45 -10.60
C VAL A 118 3.15 2.67 -9.71
N PHE A 119 1.99 2.87 -9.10
CA PHE A 119 1.75 3.92 -8.13
C PHE A 119 1.94 3.38 -6.72
N PHE A 120 2.47 4.19 -5.81
CA PHE A 120 2.43 3.94 -4.37
C PHE A 120 2.37 5.25 -3.59
N ASP A 121 1.81 5.23 -2.38
CA ASP A 121 1.70 6.43 -1.56
C ASP A 121 3.07 6.89 -1.05
N SER A 122 3.25 8.21 -0.89
CA SER A 122 4.54 8.79 -0.48
C SER A 122 4.89 8.57 0.98
N ASP A 123 3.93 8.25 1.84
CA ASP A 123 4.16 7.69 3.17
C ASP A 123 4.42 6.17 3.15
N SER A 124 5.00 5.66 2.06
CA SER A 124 5.59 4.32 1.99
C SER A 124 7.11 4.39 2.01
N MET A 125 7.74 3.26 2.31
CA MET A 125 9.20 3.08 2.32
C MET A 125 9.54 1.70 1.75
N PHE A 126 10.50 1.64 0.84
CA PHE A 126 11.02 0.38 0.33
C PHE A 126 11.96 -0.24 1.35
N VAL A 127 11.91 -1.55 1.49
CA VAL A 127 12.85 -2.26 2.35
C VAL A 127 13.31 -3.54 1.66
N LYS A 128 14.59 -3.85 1.86
CA LYS A 128 15.16 -5.17 1.61
C LYS A 128 15.85 -5.64 2.87
N ILE A 129 15.28 -6.68 3.46
CA ILE A 129 15.70 -7.21 4.76
C ILE A 129 16.80 -8.26 4.55
N PRO A 130 17.93 -8.18 5.27
CA PRO A 130 18.98 -9.19 5.19
C PRO A 130 18.51 -10.54 5.77
N GLU A 131 19.18 -11.63 5.37
CA GLU A 131 18.85 -12.96 5.89
C GLU A 131 19.20 -13.11 7.38
N ASP A 132 20.29 -12.52 7.82
CA ASP A 132 20.66 -12.49 9.23
C ASP A 132 20.06 -11.23 9.88
N ILE A 133 19.21 -11.43 10.88
CA ILE A 133 18.51 -10.35 11.58
C ILE A 133 19.30 -9.93 12.81
N ASP A 134 19.78 -8.70 12.79
CA ASP A 134 20.36 -7.99 13.94
C ASP A 134 19.73 -6.59 13.99
N PHE A 135 18.66 -6.43 14.77
CA PHE A 135 17.92 -5.17 14.86
C PHE A 135 18.77 -3.97 15.32
N GLU A 136 19.91 -4.20 15.97
CA GLU A 136 20.79 -3.13 16.44
C GLU A 136 21.60 -2.53 15.28
N ASN A 137 22.18 -3.42 14.46
CA ASN A 137 23.20 -3.06 13.46
C ASN A 137 22.76 -3.22 12.00
N MET A 138 21.68 -3.94 11.71
CA MET A 138 21.22 -4.14 10.35
C MET A 138 20.61 -2.85 9.77
N GLU A 139 20.78 -2.71 8.46
CA GLU A 139 20.26 -1.62 7.63
C GLU A 139 19.57 -2.22 6.42
N SER A 140 18.64 -1.46 5.82
CA SER A 140 18.00 -1.88 4.60
C SER A 140 18.91 -1.63 3.40
N GLU A 141 18.92 -2.57 2.46
CA GLU A 141 19.55 -2.33 1.16
C GLU A 141 18.56 -1.61 0.23
N PHE A 142 19.05 -0.66 -0.57
CA PHE A 142 18.23 -0.07 -1.62
C PHE A 142 17.72 -1.14 -2.60
N THR A 143 16.44 -1.04 -2.95
CA THR A 143 15.75 -2.04 -3.77
C THR A 143 14.71 -1.39 -4.67
N ASN A 144 14.07 -2.19 -5.51
CA ASN A 144 12.92 -1.81 -6.34
C ASN A 144 11.87 -2.94 -6.37
N ILE A 145 10.77 -2.70 -7.07
CA ILE A 145 9.68 -3.66 -7.30
C ILE A 145 9.35 -3.77 -8.80
N ASP A 146 10.38 -3.73 -9.64
CA ASP A 146 10.26 -3.69 -11.10
C ASP A 146 9.49 -4.90 -11.66
N GLU A 147 9.46 -6.03 -10.93
CA GLU A 147 8.66 -7.20 -11.26
C GLU A 147 7.17 -6.90 -11.43
N LEU A 148 6.65 -5.84 -10.79
CA LEU A 148 5.25 -5.44 -10.93
C LEU A 148 4.92 -4.92 -12.34
N PHE A 149 5.89 -4.38 -13.08
CA PHE A 149 5.71 -3.99 -14.50
C PHE A 149 5.70 -5.17 -15.45
N LYS A 150 6.16 -6.34 -14.99
CA LYS A 150 6.18 -7.58 -15.77
C LYS A 150 4.89 -8.38 -15.62
N LEU A 151 3.94 -7.88 -14.82
CA LEU A 151 2.62 -8.47 -14.72
C LEU A 151 1.88 -8.42 -16.07
N PRO A 152 1.02 -9.42 -16.34
CA PRO A 152 0.27 -9.50 -17.58
C PRO A 152 -0.62 -8.28 -17.85
N LYS A 153 -0.67 -7.84 -19.11
CA LYS A 153 -1.44 -6.66 -19.53
C LYS A 153 -2.95 -6.84 -19.42
N GLU A 154 -3.41 -8.08 -19.42
CA GLU A 154 -4.79 -8.47 -19.17
C GLU A 154 -5.27 -8.01 -17.78
N ILE A 155 -4.34 -7.78 -16.84
CA ILE A 155 -4.59 -7.29 -15.49
C ILE A 155 -4.54 -5.76 -15.50
N SER A 156 -5.68 -5.12 -15.80
CA SER A 156 -5.79 -3.66 -15.88
C SER A 156 -5.46 -2.96 -14.56
N PHE A 157 -5.74 -3.63 -13.43
CA PHE A 157 -5.45 -3.16 -12.08
C PHE A 157 -4.85 -4.29 -11.26
N ALA A 158 -3.79 -4.02 -10.50
CA ALA A 158 -3.35 -4.90 -9.42
C ALA A 158 -3.20 -4.09 -8.13
N LEU A 159 -3.89 -4.51 -7.07
CA LEU A 159 -4.06 -3.77 -5.80
C LEU A 159 -4.06 -4.76 -4.64
N PRO A 160 -3.52 -4.44 -3.46
CA PRO A 160 -3.67 -5.30 -2.30
C PRO A 160 -5.12 -5.29 -1.81
N GLN A 161 -5.51 -6.36 -1.12
CA GLN A 161 -6.76 -6.36 -0.37
C GLN A 161 -6.55 -5.58 0.93
N ALA A 162 -7.53 -4.74 1.31
CA ALA A 162 -7.58 -4.08 2.61
C ALA A 162 -8.01 -5.07 3.70
N TYR A 163 -7.10 -5.98 4.03
CA TYR A 163 -7.35 -7.11 4.92
C TYR A 163 -7.80 -6.69 6.34
N TRP A 164 -7.50 -5.45 6.76
CA TRP A 164 -7.89 -4.88 8.06
C TRP A 164 -9.35 -4.38 8.11
N LEU A 165 -10.00 -4.13 6.97
CA LEU A 165 -11.39 -3.63 6.87
C LEU A 165 -12.37 -4.70 6.38
N ASN A 166 -12.24 -5.93 6.90
CA ASN A 166 -13.06 -7.05 6.44
C ASN A 166 -14.29 -7.30 7.33
N LYS A 167 -15.48 -6.90 6.85
CA LYS A 167 -16.76 -7.02 7.56
C LYS A 167 -17.16 -8.46 7.91
N VAL A 168 -16.70 -9.45 7.16
CA VAL A 168 -16.97 -10.87 7.45
C VAL A 168 -16.12 -11.33 8.65
N VAL A 169 -14.84 -10.96 8.66
CA VAL A 169 -13.93 -11.24 9.78
C VAL A 169 -14.38 -10.50 11.04
N GLU A 170 -14.84 -9.26 10.89
CA GLU A 170 -15.34 -8.43 11.99
C GLU A 170 -16.68 -8.91 12.58
N GLY A 171 -17.36 -9.85 11.91
CA GLY A 171 -18.66 -10.38 12.34
C GLY A 171 -19.85 -9.47 12.01
N GLU A 172 -19.64 -8.43 11.23
CA GLU A 172 -20.70 -7.53 10.74
C GLU A 172 -21.53 -8.16 9.62
N LYS A 173 -21.01 -9.23 8.99
CA LYS A 173 -21.67 -9.98 7.93
C LYS A 173 -21.63 -11.48 8.21
N PRO A 174 -22.62 -12.26 7.71
CA PRO A 174 -22.65 -13.70 7.91
C PRO A 174 -21.38 -14.38 7.35
N LYS A 175 -20.82 -15.31 8.12
CA LYS A 175 -19.73 -16.16 7.61
C LYS A 175 -20.22 -17.05 6.45
N PRO A 176 -19.34 -17.37 5.49
CA PRO A 176 -19.67 -18.28 4.41
C PRO A 176 -20.07 -19.66 4.96
N ARG A 177 -21.13 -20.25 4.39
CA ARG A 177 -21.59 -21.61 4.74
C ARG A 177 -20.70 -22.72 4.16
N MET A 178 -19.76 -22.36 3.28
CA MET A 178 -18.83 -23.28 2.64
C MET A 178 -17.70 -23.64 3.60
N LYS A 179 -17.44 -24.95 3.77
CA LYS A 179 -16.24 -25.43 4.47
C LYS A 179 -15.05 -25.38 3.52
N VAL A 180 -14.09 -24.50 3.81
CA VAL A 180 -12.84 -24.38 3.06
C VAL A 180 -11.68 -24.80 3.95
N GLU A 181 -10.89 -25.76 3.48
CA GLU A 181 -9.63 -26.12 4.12
C GLU A 181 -8.52 -25.18 3.62
N ILE A 182 -7.96 -24.38 4.53
CA ILE A 182 -6.79 -23.56 4.25
C ILE A 182 -5.57 -24.49 4.17
N PRO A 183 -4.86 -24.56 3.01
CA PRO A 183 -3.75 -25.47 2.85
C PRO A 183 -2.59 -25.10 3.78
N ASN A 184 -1.92 -26.11 4.33
CA ASN A 184 -0.63 -25.90 5.01
C ASN A 184 0.47 -25.49 4.02
N LYS A 185 1.62 -25.01 4.54
CA LYS A 185 2.77 -24.53 3.75
C LYS A 185 3.22 -25.52 2.66
N LYS A 186 3.30 -26.81 2.96
CA LYS A 186 3.69 -27.87 2.00
C LYS A 186 2.68 -28.00 0.86
N ARG A 187 1.39 -28.11 1.19
CA ARG A 187 0.31 -28.26 0.19
C ARG A 187 0.16 -26.99 -0.66
N TYR A 188 0.32 -25.82 -0.04
CA TYR A 188 0.33 -24.54 -0.74
C TYR A 188 1.49 -24.48 -1.74
N SER A 189 2.71 -24.78 -1.30
CA SER A 189 3.89 -24.79 -2.18
C SER A 189 3.73 -25.72 -3.38
N LEU A 190 3.19 -26.93 -3.18
CA LEU A 190 2.91 -27.86 -4.30
C LEU A 190 1.88 -27.29 -5.29
N ARG A 191 0.83 -26.62 -4.79
CA ARG A 191 -0.18 -25.98 -5.64
C ARG A 191 0.44 -24.84 -6.47
N MET A 192 1.30 -24.01 -5.86
CA MET A 192 1.95 -22.89 -6.54
C MET A 192 2.96 -23.36 -7.59
N LYS A 193 3.74 -24.42 -7.30
CA LYS A 193 4.62 -25.05 -8.30
C LYS A 193 3.86 -25.53 -9.52
N LYS A 194 2.71 -26.19 -9.32
CA LYS A 194 1.84 -26.60 -10.42
C LYS A 194 1.30 -25.40 -11.19
N LEU A 195 0.79 -24.38 -10.50
CA LEU A 195 0.26 -23.18 -11.13
C LEU A 195 1.30 -22.48 -12.02
N VAL A 196 2.53 -22.30 -11.52
CA VAL A 196 3.61 -21.70 -12.31
C VAL A 196 3.94 -22.55 -13.53
N SER A 197 4.03 -23.87 -13.39
CA SER A 197 4.25 -24.78 -14.53
C SER A 197 3.11 -24.73 -15.57
N ASP A 198 1.87 -24.59 -15.13
CA ASP A 198 0.71 -24.46 -16.01
C ASP A 198 0.73 -23.10 -16.75
N LEU A 199 1.11 -22.01 -16.07
CA LEU A 199 1.28 -20.69 -16.68
C LEU A 199 2.44 -20.64 -17.68
N GLU A 200 3.55 -21.32 -17.38
CA GLU A 200 4.71 -21.46 -18.28
C GLU A 200 4.35 -22.13 -19.60
N SER A 201 3.49 -23.14 -19.56
CA SER A 201 3.12 -23.94 -20.74
C SER A 201 1.99 -23.33 -21.55
N THR A 202 1.03 -22.68 -20.90
CA THR A 202 -0.21 -22.23 -21.55
C THR A 202 -0.29 -20.72 -21.77
N ASN A 203 0.48 -19.93 -21.01
CA ASN A 203 0.28 -18.49 -20.86
C ASN A 203 -1.18 -18.10 -20.54
N ASN A 204 -1.95 -19.01 -19.92
CA ASN A 204 -3.37 -18.80 -19.65
C ASN A 204 -3.59 -18.19 -18.27
N PHE A 205 -3.75 -16.87 -18.22
CA PHE A 205 -3.97 -16.12 -16.98
C PHE A 205 -5.29 -16.49 -16.26
N ASN A 206 -6.25 -17.12 -16.94
CA ASN A 206 -7.47 -17.61 -16.28
C ASN A 206 -7.20 -18.78 -15.33
N ALA A 207 -5.98 -19.36 -15.35
CA ALA A 207 -5.54 -20.35 -14.37
C ALA A 207 -5.23 -19.75 -13.00
N LEU A 208 -5.10 -18.42 -12.90
CA LEU A 208 -4.85 -17.75 -11.64
C LEU A 208 -6.00 -18.00 -10.64
N PRO A 209 -5.68 -18.15 -9.35
CA PRO A 209 -6.69 -18.41 -8.34
C PRO A 209 -7.62 -17.19 -8.17
N SER A 210 -8.92 -17.43 -8.30
CA SER A 210 -9.98 -16.46 -8.01
C SER A 210 -10.38 -16.47 -6.54
N VAL A 211 -11.01 -15.39 -6.08
CA VAL A 211 -11.61 -15.34 -4.75
C VAL A 211 -12.66 -16.45 -4.62
N LEU A 212 -12.55 -17.25 -3.55
CA LEU A 212 -13.39 -18.45 -3.35
C LEU A 212 -14.85 -18.15 -3.02
N TYR A 213 -15.12 -16.95 -2.51
CA TYR A 213 -16.44 -16.51 -2.08
C TYR A 213 -16.73 -15.15 -2.70
N GLU A 214 -17.61 -15.07 -3.70
CA GLU A 214 -17.89 -13.81 -4.41
C GLU A 214 -18.40 -12.70 -3.47
N ASN A 215 -19.23 -13.09 -2.50
CA ASN A 215 -19.71 -12.19 -1.44
C ASN A 215 -18.58 -11.60 -0.60
N HIS A 216 -17.37 -12.18 -0.60
CA HIS A 216 -16.21 -11.55 0.03
C HIS A 216 -15.97 -10.14 -0.52
N LYS A 217 -16.15 -9.93 -1.83
CA LYS A 217 -16.11 -8.58 -2.43
C LYS A 217 -17.38 -7.79 -2.13
N LEU A 218 -18.54 -8.42 -2.32
CA LEU A 218 -19.84 -7.74 -2.23
C LEU A 218 -20.20 -7.28 -0.81
N ASP A 219 -19.69 -7.96 0.21
CA ASP A 219 -19.87 -7.61 1.63
C ASP A 219 -18.91 -6.51 2.08
N ASN A 220 -17.86 -6.23 1.29
CA ASN A 220 -16.88 -5.17 1.52
C ASN A 220 -16.84 -4.20 0.32
N PRO A 221 -17.96 -3.64 -0.15
CA PRO A 221 -18.00 -2.93 -1.42
C PRO A 221 -17.12 -1.69 -1.42
N GLU A 222 -17.05 -0.97 -0.30
CA GLU A 222 -16.31 0.29 -0.16
C GLU A 222 -14.86 0.10 0.31
N HIS A 223 -14.51 -1.06 0.87
CA HIS A 223 -13.22 -1.27 1.55
C HIS A 223 -12.55 -2.61 1.19
N PHE A 224 -12.74 -3.11 -0.02
CA PHE A 224 -12.11 -4.38 -0.41
C PHE A 224 -10.67 -4.17 -0.86
N PHE A 225 -10.42 -3.25 -1.79
CA PHE A 225 -9.09 -2.96 -2.30
C PHE A 225 -8.50 -1.81 -1.51
N ALA A 226 -7.27 -1.98 -1.04
CA ALA A 226 -6.43 -0.85 -0.66
C ALA A 226 -5.75 -0.28 -1.91
N ASN A 227 -5.41 1.01 -1.87
CA ASN A 227 -4.90 1.74 -3.03
C ASN A 227 -3.62 2.55 -2.72
N HIS A 228 -2.95 2.22 -1.62
CA HIS A 228 -1.62 2.76 -1.28
C HIS A 228 -0.51 2.16 -2.15
N ILE A 229 -0.79 1.07 -2.89
CA ILE A 229 0.01 0.62 -4.02
C ILE A 229 -0.90 0.09 -5.13
N MET A 230 -0.60 0.46 -6.37
CA MET A 230 -1.38 0.09 -7.53
C MET A 230 -0.50 -0.15 -8.74
N VAL A 231 -0.73 -1.26 -9.44
CA VAL A 231 -0.27 -1.40 -10.83
C VAL A 231 -1.45 -1.07 -11.71
N ILE A 232 -1.35 -0.08 -12.59
CA ILE A 232 -2.47 0.34 -13.46
C ILE A 232 -2.05 0.51 -14.92
N THR A 233 -3.02 0.32 -15.82
CA THR A 233 -2.95 0.85 -17.19
C THR A 233 -3.70 2.19 -17.23
N PRO A 234 -3.02 3.33 -17.44
CA PRO A 234 -3.68 4.63 -17.47
C PRO A 234 -4.67 4.73 -18.63
N SER A 235 -5.75 5.49 -18.43
CA SER A 235 -6.79 5.69 -19.43
C SER A 235 -7.59 6.93 -19.11
N LYS A 236 -7.64 7.87 -20.06
CA LYS A 236 -8.47 9.07 -19.96
C LYS A 236 -9.95 8.74 -19.76
N SER A 237 -10.43 7.63 -20.33
CA SER A 237 -11.80 7.14 -20.10
C SER A 237 -12.00 6.70 -18.66
N THR A 238 -11.06 5.93 -18.10
CA THR A 238 -11.05 5.52 -16.69
C THR A 238 -11.00 6.73 -15.76
N PHE A 239 -10.10 7.68 -16.00
CA PHE A 239 -10.03 8.94 -15.25
C PHE A 239 -11.38 9.66 -15.24
N ASN A 240 -11.96 9.91 -16.41
CA ASN A 240 -13.25 10.58 -16.54
C ASN A 240 -14.40 9.83 -15.84
N LYS A 241 -14.37 8.49 -15.83
CA LYS A 241 -15.34 7.69 -15.07
C LYS A 241 -15.16 7.87 -13.57
N ILE A 242 -13.94 7.76 -13.05
CA ILE A 242 -13.62 7.95 -11.62
C ILE A 242 -14.01 9.37 -11.17
N MET A 243 -13.75 10.40 -11.99
CA MET A 243 -14.14 11.78 -11.69
C MET A 243 -15.66 11.97 -11.53
N LYS A 244 -16.50 11.13 -12.16
CA LYS A 244 -17.95 11.18 -11.91
C LYS A 244 -18.30 10.72 -10.49
N TYR A 245 -17.57 9.76 -9.92
CA TYR A 245 -17.74 9.36 -8.53
C TYR A 245 -17.26 10.45 -7.57
N VAL A 246 -16.23 11.21 -7.93
CA VAL A 246 -15.75 12.34 -7.12
C VAL A 246 -16.72 13.51 -7.12
N TYR A 247 -17.17 13.95 -8.30
CA TYR A 247 -17.96 15.18 -8.46
C TYR A 247 -19.48 14.98 -8.35
N ASN A 248 -19.98 13.73 -8.32
CA ASN A 248 -21.40 13.39 -8.25
C ASN A 248 -22.26 14.21 -9.24
N PRO A 249 -22.21 13.95 -10.56
CA PRO A 249 -23.04 14.65 -11.52
C PRO A 249 -24.51 14.67 -11.09
N TRP A 250 -25.19 15.80 -11.25
CA TRP A 250 -26.54 16.02 -10.70
C TRP A 250 -27.54 14.91 -11.04
N TRP A 251 -27.39 14.27 -12.21
CA TRP A 251 -28.27 13.17 -12.63
C TRP A 251 -28.08 11.86 -11.86
N TRP A 252 -26.93 11.64 -11.21
CA TRP A 252 -26.71 10.46 -10.36
C TRP A 252 -27.65 10.41 -9.16
N SER A 253 -28.15 11.56 -8.71
CA SER A 253 -29.16 11.65 -7.66
C SER A 253 -30.49 10.96 -8.02
N PHE A 254 -30.75 10.67 -9.29
CA PHE A 254 -31.89 9.86 -9.72
C PHE A 254 -31.51 8.59 -10.49
N THR A 255 -30.33 8.49 -11.11
CA THR A 255 -29.93 7.28 -11.86
C THR A 255 -29.01 6.33 -11.09
N ASN A 256 -28.16 6.82 -10.19
CA ASN A 256 -27.05 6.06 -9.60
C ASN A 256 -26.84 6.41 -8.11
N ARG A 257 -27.92 6.47 -7.32
CA ARG A 257 -27.88 6.89 -5.91
C ARG A 257 -26.86 6.12 -5.06
N ALA A 258 -26.69 4.83 -5.32
CA ALA A 258 -25.73 3.99 -4.60
C ALA A 258 -24.25 4.37 -4.86
N ASN A 259 -23.96 5.04 -5.97
CA ASN A 259 -22.61 5.46 -6.36
C ASN A 259 -22.27 6.87 -5.88
N LEU A 260 -23.20 7.59 -5.25
CA LEU A 260 -22.93 8.92 -4.73
C LEU A 260 -21.85 8.86 -3.65
N ARG A 261 -20.87 9.75 -3.75
CA ARG A 261 -19.89 10.00 -2.70
C ARG A 261 -20.59 10.41 -1.39
N LYS A 262 -20.14 9.82 -0.28
CA LYS A 262 -20.51 10.19 1.11
C LYS A 262 -19.48 11.16 1.68
N ASP A 263 -19.82 11.86 2.76
CA ASP A 263 -18.93 12.87 3.36
C ASP A 263 -17.60 12.30 3.89
N LYS A 264 -17.56 11.02 4.22
CA LYS A 264 -16.38 10.31 4.73
C LYS A 264 -15.64 9.52 3.65
N ASP A 265 -16.08 9.60 2.41
CA ASP A 265 -15.42 8.87 1.32
C ASP A 265 -14.18 9.64 0.88
N TYR A 266 -13.05 8.92 0.87
CA TYR A 266 -11.79 9.36 0.31
C TYR A 266 -11.45 8.50 -0.91
N ASP A 267 -10.23 8.61 -1.40
CA ASP A 267 -9.77 7.96 -2.62
C ASP A 267 -10.02 6.44 -2.64
N MET A 268 -9.87 5.77 -1.49
CA MET A 268 -10.12 4.34 -1.37
C MET A 268 -11.58 3.97 -1.65
N GLU A 269 -12.55 4.64 -1.01
CA GLU A 269 -13.98 4.36 -1.20
C GLU A 269 -14.43 4.66 -2.62
N ILE A 270 -13.96 5.78 -3.19
CA ILE A 270 -14.27 6.16 -4.57
C ILE A 270 -13.74 5.12 -5.56
N LEU A 271 -12.48 4.70 -5.41
CA LEU A 271 -11.89 3.70 -6.30
C LEU A 271 -12.61 2.36 -6.16
N ASN A 272 -12.95 1.94 -4.95
CA ASN A 272 -13.68 0.69 -4.71
C ASN A 272 -15.07 0.71 -5.36
N LYS A 273 -15.82 1.82 -5.25
CA LYS A 273 -17.12 1.98 -5.94
C LYS A 273 -16.99 1.89 -7.46
N PHE A 274 -15.94 2.49 -8.02
CA PHE A 274 -15.64 2.38 -9.45
C PHE A 274 -15.32 0.93 -9.85
N LEU A 275 -14.37 0.29 -9.15
CA LEU A 275 -13.95 -1.08 -9.44
C LEU A 275 -15.10 -2.08 -9.28
N ASP A 276 -15.96 -1.90 -8.28
CA ASP A 276 -17.15 -2.74 -8.12
C ASP A 276 -18.07 -2.70 -9.32
N ASN A 277 -18.30 -1.52 -9.87
CA ASN A 277 -19.14 -1.37 -11.05
C ASN A 277 -18.48 -2.01 -12.28
N GLU A 278 -17.18 -1.79 -12.50
CA GLU A 278 -16.48 -2.36 -13.65
C GLU A 278 -16.33 -3.90 -13.56
N LEU A 279 -16.11 -4.44 -12.35
CA LEU A 279 -16.06 -5.88 -12.10
C LEU A 279 -17.41 -6.56 -12.31
N ARG A 280 -18.52 -5.97 -11.80
CA ARG A 280 -19.88 -6.50 -12.03
C ARG A 280 -20.23 -6.53 -13.52
N ASN A 281 -19.76 -5.56 -14.28
CA ASN A 281 -19.96 -5.47 -15.73
C ASN A 281 -18.95 -6.31 -16.53
N LYS A 282 -17.97 -6.97 -15.87
CA LYS A 282 -16.90 -7.76 -16.49
C LYS A 282 -16.06 -6.96 -17.50
N ASN A 283 -15.90 -5.67 -17.25
CA ASN A 283 -15.16 -4.77 -18.15
C ASN A 283 -13.64 -4.81 -17.93
N ILE A 284 -13.20 -5.29 -16.77
CA ILE A 284 -11.79 -5.29 -16.35
C ILE A 284 -11.45 -6.59 -15.63
N ASN A 285 -10.17 -6.96 -15.63
CA ASN A 285 -9.61 -7.93 -14.70
C ASN A 285 -8.80 -7.19 -13.63
N VAL A 286 -8.98 -7.59 -12.37
CA VAL A 286 -8.27 -7.02 -11.23
C VAL A 286 -7.48 -8.12 -10.52
N GLY A 287 -6.18 -7.93 -10.40
CA GLY A 287 -5.30 -8.79 -9.60
C GLY A 287 -5.24 -8.32 -8.15
N ILE A 288 -5.29 -9.25 -7.20
CA ILE A 288 -5.02 -8.93 -5.79
C ILE A 288 -3.52 -9.09 -5.54
N LEU A 289 -2.80 -8.01 -5.22
CA LEU A 289 -1.39 -8.08 -4.83
C LEU A 289 -1.24 -8.72 -3.44
N PRO A 290 -0.16 -9.47 -3.18
CA PRO A 290 0.11 -10.02 -1.86
C PRO A 290 0.45 -8.88 -0.90
N HIS A 291 -0.51 -8.55 -0.03
CA HIS A 291 -0.38 -7.47 0.95
C HIS A 291 0.79 -7.69 1.91
N ARG A 292 1.18 -8.95 2.17
CA ARG A 292 2.33 -9.30 3.02
C ARG A 292 3.69 -8.90 2.45
N VAL A 293 3.76 -8.58 1.15
CA VAL A 293 5.00 -8.20 0.45
C VAL A 293 4.97 -6.73 0.06
N TYR A 294 3.86 -6.29 -0.54
CA TYR A 294 3.75 -4.96 -1.15
C TYR A 294 2.78 -4.01 -0.42
N GLY A 295 1.88 -4.54 0.41
CA GLY A 295 0.80 -3.75 1.01
C GLY A 295 0.82 -3.80 2.53
N VAL A 296 2.03 -3.82 3.11
CA VAL A 296 2.23 -4.00 4.55
C VAL A 296 1.98 -2.68 5.25
N LEU A 297 1.04 -2.67 6.19
CA LEU A 297 0.86 -1.53 7.09
C LEU A 297 1.77 -1.68 8.29
N THR A 298 2.52 -0.64 8.66
CA THR A 298 3.35 -0.66 9.88
C THR A 298 2.54 -0.97 11.14
N GLY A 299 1.28 -0.52 11.18
CA GLY A 299 0.36 -0.78 12.28
C GLY A 299 0.06 -2.27 12.50
N GLU A 300 0.27 -3.14 11.51
CA GLU A 300 0.05 -4.58 11.64
C GLU A 300 0.87 -5.19 12.78
N PHE A 301 2.12 -4.76 12.95
CA PHE A 301 2.98 -5.28 14.00
C PHE A 301 2.49 -4.90 15.41
N GLY A 302 1.67 -3.86 15.52
CA GLY A 302 1.05 -3.42 16.76
C GLY A 302 -0.27 -4.13 17.12
N GLU A 303 -0.83 -4.93 16.20
CA GLU A 303 -2.09 -5.64 16.41
C GLU A 303 -1.97 -6.78 17.44
N GLU A 304 -3.10 -7.28 17.93
CA GLU A 304 -3.13 -8.48 18.78
C GLU A 304 -3.30 -9.78 17.97
N TRP A 305 -3.86 -9.67 16.75
CA TRP A 305 -4.38 -10.79 15.98
C TRP A 305 -4.00 -10.70 14.50
N HIS A 306 -3.03 -11.51 14.08
CA HIS A 306 -2.36 -11.41 12.78
C HIS A 306 -2.80 -12.46 11.74
N GLU A 307 -3.73 -13.39 12.05
CA GLU A 307 -4.21 -14.39 11.06
C GLU A 307 -4.78 -13.71 9.80
N ARG A 308 -5.38 -12.51 9.95
CA ARG A 308 -5.87 -11.69 8.83
C ARG A 308 -4.74 -11.20 7.91
N PHE A 309 -3.57 -10.91 8.46
CA PHE A 309 -2.43 -10.50 7.65
C PHE A 309 -1.77 -11.70 6.98
N VAL A 310 -1.63 -12.83 7.68
CA VAL A 310 -0.85 -13.95 7.15
C VAL A 310 -1.55 -14.83 6.13
N VAL A 311 -2.88 -14.80 6.07
CA VAL A 311 -3.63 -15.68 5.18
C VAL A 311 -3.71 -15.12 3.75
N GLU A 312 -3.77 -15.99 2.73
CA GLU A 312 -4.06 -15.52 1.36
C GLU A 312 -5.41 -14.78 1.30
N PRO A 313 -5.53 -13.72 0.48
CA PRO A 313 -6.76 -12.95 0.32
C PRO A 313 -8.04 -13.80 0.14
N GLN A 314 -7.96 -14.86 -0.66
CA GLN A 314 -9.10 -15.73 -0.94
C GLN A 314 -9.62 -16.52 0.29
N TYR A 315 -8.81 -16.64 1.35
CA TYR A 315 -9.13 -17.38 2.55
C TYR A 315 -9.57 -16.48 3.73
N LEU A 316 -9.45 -15.15 3.61
CA LEU A 316 -9.86 -14.19 4.65
C LEU A 316 -11.27 -14.42 5.22
N PRO A 317 -12.32 -14.74 4.43
CA PRO A 317 -13.65 -14.97 4.99
C PRO A 317 -13.77 -16.19 5.92
N PHE A 318 -12.76 -17.06 5.93
CA PHE A 318 -12.80 -18.38 6.59
C PHE A 318 -11.95 -18.44 7.87
N ILE A 319 -11.27 -17.36 8.24
CA ILE A 319 -10.44 -17.31 9.45
C ILE A 319 -11.25 -16.93 10.69
N ASN A 320 -10.57 -16.92 11.84
CA ASN A 320 -11.10 -16.39 13.07
C ASN A 320 -10.56 -14.98 13.34
N LYS A 321 -11.44 -14.09 13.81
CA LYS A 321 -11.09 -12.70 14.14
C LYS A 321 -9.93 -12.59 15.13
N LYS A 322 -9.94 -13.44 16.16
CA LYS A 322 -8.97 -13.47 17.25
C LYS A 322 -8.07 -14.69 17.11
N SER A 323 -7.06 -14.59 16.27
CA SER A 323 -6.17 -15.70 15.96
C SER A 323 -4.83 -15.21 15.43
N ASN A 324 -3.77 -15.88 15.85
CA ASN A 324 -2.38 -15.71 15.40
C ASN A 324 -1.89 -16.95 14.65
N LYS A 325 -2.80 -17.78 14.14
CA LYS A 325 -2.44 -19.00 13.43
C LYS A 325 -1.62 -18.66 12.19
N GLY A 326 -0.40 -19.21 12.12
CA GLY A 326 0.52 -18.99 11.01
C GLY A 326 1.32 -17.68 11.11
N TRP A 327 1.17 -16.90 12.18
CA TRP A 327 2.01 -15.74 12.46
C TRP A 327 3.42 -16.15 12.86
N ASN A 328 4.39 -15.61 12.14
CA ASN A 328 5.82 -15.69 12.43
C ASN A 328 6.42 -14.35 11.96
N PRO A 329 6.57 -13.36 12.86
CA PRO A 329 6.97 -12.01 12.51
C PRO A 329 8.24 -11.98 11.66
N ILE A 330 9.28 -12.74 12.05
CA ILE A 330 10.56 -12.78 11.35
C ILE A 330 10.43 -13.38 9.95
N GLU A 331 9.65 -14.45 9.75
CA GLU A 331 9.44 -15.02 8.41
C GLU A 331 8.76 -14.02 7.47
N PHE A 332 7.78 -13.25 7.96
CA PHE A 332 7.09 -12.25 7.14
C PHE A 332 7.92 -11.01 6.91
N PHE A 333 8.62 -10.53 7.94
CA PHE A 333 9.50 -9.38 7.86
C PHE A 333 10.52 -9.51 6.73
N LYS A 334 11.16 -10.69 6.59
CA LYS A 334 12.09 -10.98 5.50
C LYS A 334 11.52 -10.88 4.09
N LYS A 335 10.20 -10.98 3.93
CA LYS A 335 9.53 -10.96 2.62
C LYS A 335 9.03 -9.58 2.21
N ILE A 336 9.05 -8.62 3.15
CA ILE A 336 8.54 -7.29 2.89
C ILE A 336 9.45 -6.61 1.87
N LYS A 337 8.82 -6.01 0.85
CA LYS A 337 9.50 -5.13 -0.10
C LYS A 337 9.13 -3.67 0.08
N MET A 338 7.97 -3.41 0.67
CA MET A 338 7.48 -2.07 0.93
C MET A 338 6.58 -2.06 2.17
N VAL A 339 6.75 -1.05 3.00
CA VAL A 339 5.85 -0.73 4.11
C VAL A 339 5.14 0.59 3.83
N HIS A 340 3.91 0.70 4.31
CA HIS A 340 3.13 1.94 4.31
C HIS A 340 2.88 2.35 5.76
N PHE A 341 3.37 3.53 6.15
CA PHE A 341 3.23 4.01 7.52
C PHE A 341 1.76 4.24 7.83
N SER A 342 1.14 3.45 8.70
CA SER A 342 -0.30 3.53 8.98
C SER A 342 -0.60 3.11 10.41
N ASP A 343 -0.15 3.92 11.37
CA ASP A 343 -0.15 3.61 12.80
C ASP A 343 -1.19 4.41 13.62
N ASN A 344 -2.15 5.07 12.96
CA ASN A 344 -3.11 5.96 13.65
C ASN A 344 -3.75 5.27 14.88
N PRO A 345 -3.72 5.89 16.07
CA PRO A 345 -3.43 7.30 16.36
C PRO A 345 -1.97 7.63 16.71
N ILE A 346 -1.02 6.70 16.54
CA ILE A 346 0.39 6.99 16.72
C ILE A 346 0.84 7.92 15.57
N PRO A 347 1.53 9.05 15.85
CA PRO A 347 2.04 9.94 14.82
C PRO A 347 2.94 9.22 13.81
N LYS A 348 3.03 9.75 12.59
CA LYS A 348 3.97 9.25 11.58
C LYS A 348 5.41 9.49 12.04
N PRO A 349 6.41 8.76 11.50
CA PRO A 349 7.80 8.93 11.91
C PRO A 349 8.37 10.35 11.74
N TRP A 350 7.86 11.15 10.80
CA TRP A 350 8.29 12.54 10.58
C TRP A 350 7.47 13.58 11.35
N GLU A 351 6.46 13.14 12.11
CA GLU A 351 5.66 14.00 12.98
C GLU A 351 6.24 14.01 14.40
N GLU A 352 5.90 15.03 15.19
CA GLU A 352 6.36 15.12 16.57
C GLU A 352 5.75 14.01 17.44
N GLU A 353 6.62 13.28 18.14
CA GLU A 353 6.24 12.27 19.12
C GLU A 353 6.61 12.70 20.55
N THR A 354 5.78 12.32 21.51
CA THR A 354 5.99 12.51 22.95
C THR A 354 5.50 11.29 23.71
N ASN A 355 6.19 10.95 24.78
CA ASN A 355 5.83 9.81 25.62
C ASN A 355 4.69 10.11 26.63
N ASP A 356 4.20 11.35 26.66
CA ASP A 356 3.13 11.80 27.56
C ASP A 356 1.76 11.87 26.88
N ALA A 357 1.63 11.42 25.63
CA ALA A 357 0.37 11.47 24.89
C ALA A 357 -0.48 10.18 25.01
N PRO A 358 -1.82 10.27 24.91
CA PRO A 358 -2.73 9.11 24.99
C PRO A 358 -2.48 8.00 23.97
N TYR A 359 -1.97 8.35 22.77
CA TYR A 359 -1.68 7.36 21.73
C TYR A 359 -0.59 6.36 22.14
N ASN A 360 0.22 6.65 23.16
CA ASN A 360 1.23 5.70 23.63
C ASN A 360 0.60 4.40 24.14
N THR A 361 -0.67 4.42 24.57
CA THR A 361 -1.44 3.20 24.88
C THR A 361 -1.70 2.28 23.68
N LYS A 362 -1.45 2.77 22.46
CA LYS A 362 -1.55 2.01 21.20
C LYS A 362 -0.20 1.47 20.72
N LYS A 363 0.92 1.96 21.28
CA LYS A 363 2.24 1.36 21.06
C LYS A 363 2.31 -0.01 21.76
N ILE A 364 3.28 -0.81 21.35
CA ILE A 364 3.62 -2.09 21.98
C ILE A 364 5.00 -2.05 22.62
N TYR A 365 5.20 -2.86 23.67
CA TYR A 365 6.49 -3.02 24.33
C TYR A 365 6.69 -4.48 24.76
N CYS A 366 7.92 -4.99 24.66
CA CYS A 366 8.23 -6.38 25.01
C CYS A 366 8.03 -6.60 26.51
N ALA A 367 7.19 -7.56 26.89
CA ALA A 367 6.85 -7.86 28.29
C ALA A 367 8.09 -8.27 29.11
N ASN A 368 9.09 -8.87 28.45
CA ASN A 368 10.35 -9.29 29.05
C ASN A 368 11.52 -8.33 28.73
N GLY A 369 11.23 -7.12 28.25
CA GLY A 369 12.22 -6.10 27.92
C GLY A 369 12.71 -5.30 29.13
N ASP A 370 13.39 -4.18 28.88
CA ASP A 370 13.85 -3.26 29.93
C ASP A 370 12.66 -2.54 30.58
N MET A 371 12.23 -3.04 31.73
CA MET A 371 11.10 -2.47 32.47
C MET A 371 11.45 -1.18 33.22
N GLU A 372 12.73 -0.91 33.47
CA GLU A 372 13.16 0.37 34.05
C GLU A 372 12.99 1.47 33.00
N LYS A 373 13.48 1.24 31.78
CA LYS A 373 13.26 2.12 30.63
C LYS A 373 11.77 2.33 30.36
N TYR A 374 10.98 1.27 30.31
CA TYR A 374 9.53 1.37 30.09
C TYR A 374 8.83 2.30 31.10
N ASN A 375 9.12 2.15 32.40
CA ASN A 375 8.49 2.97 33.43
C ASN A 375 9.00 4.42 33.43
N LYS A 376 10.27 4.64 33.05
CA LYS A 376 10.88 5.96 32.96
C LYS A 376 10.38 6.73 31.72
N GLU A 377 10.32 6.07 30.57
CA GLU A 377 9.92 6.69 29.32
C GLU A 377 8.42 6.95 29.26
N PHE A 378 7.59 6.05 29.80
CA PHE A 378 6.13 6.15 29.74
C PHE A 378 5.52 6.25 31.15
N PRO A 379 5.58 7.42 31.81
CA PRO A 379 5.08 7.57 33.17
C PRO A 379 3.54 7.55 33.26
N THR A 380 2.84 8.02 32.22
CA THR A 380 1.38 8.20 32.23
C THR A 380 0.65 7.23 31.29
N TYR A 381 0.90 7.32 29.98
CA TYR A 381 0.21 6.51 28.97
C TYR A 381 1.13 5.40 28.50
N LYS A 382 0.99 4.22 29.10
CA LYS A 382 1.93 3.12 28.91
C LYS A 382 1.60 2.29 27.66
N PRO A 383 2.60 1.94 26.82
CA PRO A 383 2.46 0.95 25.76
C PRO A 383 1.90 -0.37 26.26
N ARG A 384 1.17 -1.08 25.39
CA ARG A 384 0.66 -2.42 25.68
C ARG A 384 1.84 -3.40 25.75
N LEU A 385 1.96 -4.12 26.87
CA LEU A 385 2.93 -5.20 26.99
C LEU A 385 2.51 -6.40 26.13
N THR A 386 3.46 -7.00 25.42
CA THR A 386 3.25 -8.16 24.56
C THR A 386 4.40 -9.16 24.68
N ASP A 387 4.10 -10.45 24.53
CA ASP A 387 5.12 -11.51 24.43
C ASP A 387 5.71 -11.62 23.02
N ASP A 388 5.07 -10.98 22.03
CA ASP A 388 5.57 -10.86 20.65
C ASP A 388 6.62 -9.76 20.55
N CYS A 389 7.80 -10.02 21.12
CA CYS A 389 8.90 -9.07 21.14
C CYS A 389 9.51 -8.85 19.74
N ASP A 390 9.45 -9.85 18.85
CA ASP A 390 9.90 -9.70 17.45
C ASP A 390 9.11 -8.60 16.73
N SER A 391 7.78 -8.54 16.91
CA SER A 391 6.96 -7.47 16.33
C SER A 391 7.28 -6.08 16.91
N VAL A 392 7.63 -6.01 18.20
CA VAL A 392 8.10 -4.77 18.83
C VAL A 392 9.40 -4.31 18.17
N ASP A 393 10.35 -5.22 18.00
CA ASP A 393 11.65 -4.91 17.41
C ASP A 393 11.55 -4.54 15.93
N ILE A 394 10.71 -5.22 15.16
CA ILE A 394 10.41 -4.89 13.76
C ILE A 394 9.80 -3.49 13.65
N TRP A 395 8.78 -3.17 14.46
CA TRP A 395 8.13 -1.87 14.40
C TRP A 395 9.10 -0.73 14.75
N ASN A 396 9.92 -0.91 15.80
CA ASN A 396 10.94 0.05 16.18
C ASN A 396 12.03 0.20 15.11
N TRP A 397 12.47 -0.91 14.50
CA TRP A 397 13.47 -0.90 13.45
C TRP A 397 12.97 -0.17 12.21
N ILE A 398 11.74 -0.42 11.74
CA ILE A 398 11.16 0.26 10.57
C ILE A 398 11.19 1.78 10.76
N ARG A 399 10.84 2.26 11.95
CA ARG A 399 10.88 3.70 12.26
C ARG A 399 12.30 4.24 12.31
N LYS A 400 13.24 3.52 12.92
CA LYS A 400 14.67 3.90 12.94
C LYS A 400 15.25 3.94 11.53
N GLU A 401 14.87 2.99 10.68
CA GLU A 401 15.34 2.90 9.30
C GLU A 401 14.86 4.08 8.46
N PHE A 402 13.61 4.51 8.62
CA PHE A 402 13.11 5.75 8.01
C PHE A 402 14.01 6.97 8.31
N TYR A 403 14.45 7.12 9.57
CA TYR A 403 15.35 8.21 9.96
C TYR A 403 16.74 8.11 9.35
N ARG A 404 17.25 6.89 9.13
CA ARG A 404 18.52 6.66 8.42
C ARG A 404 18.38 7.01 6.95
N GLU A 405 17.33 6.52 6.32
CA GLU A 405 17.05 6.66 4.90
C GLU A 405 16.77 8.10 4.46
N ARG A 406 16.18 8.93 5.33
CA ARG A 406 15.96 10.36 5.06
C ARG A 406 17.19 11.24 5.26
N LYS A 407 18.26 10.72 5.88
CA LYS A 407 19.43 11.52 6.27
C LYS A 407 20.11 12.13 5.04
N GLY A 408 20.24 13.46 5.03
CA GLY A 408 20.82 14.21 3.92
C GLY A 408 19.83 14.54 2.79
N TYR A 409 18.58 14.09 2.89
CA TYR A 409 17.52 14.33 1.90
C TYR A 409 16.26 14.96 2.52
N TRP A 410 16.33 15.45 3.76
CA TRP A 410 15.20 16.09 4.44
C TRP A 410 15.33 17.62 4.39
N TYR A 411 14.46 18.30 3.64
CA TYR A 411 14.54 19.75 3.36
C TYR A 411 13.30 20.54 3.78
N VAL A 412 12.44 19.95 4.63
CA VAL A 412 11.14 20.56 5.00
C VAL A 412 11.16 21.15 6.42
N GLU A 413 12.29 21.06 7.12
CA GLU A 413 12.49 21.71 8.43
C GLU A 413 12.42 23.24 8.37
#